data_AF-A0AAN0K060-F1
#
_entry.id   AF-A0AAN0K060-F1
#
_cell.length_a   1.000
_cell.length_b   1.000
_cell.length_c   1.000
_cell.angle_alpha   90.00
_cell.angle_beta   90.00
_cell.angle_gamma   90.00
#
_symmetry.space_group_name_H-M   'P 1'
#
loop_
_entity.id
_entity.type
_entity.pdbx_description
1 polymer ?
#
loop_
_entity_poly.entity_id
_entity_poly.type
_entity_poly.pdbx_seq_one_letter_code
_entity_poly.pdbx_strand_id
1 'polypeptide(L)'
;MVSLLLLSTVFLLSVNKAISQCPPPSGIYLKYDGNCYSNGSYFWDNNIKPTPIECGLPGATMDDGQWIGPNGTVPCPGSNSNLNCNVGLSGASLSVHIPATFQVYLQPPGDGWYKCCLPTNCSDPNTNIIFANIFRFAQILSFTVTGLSSDMTVYPQEYKLICTKIGHGYYGISMRIGNTTLASYTYCIDKLICSPCPGSVLVSSTHTV
;
A
#
# COMPACT_ATOMS: atom_id res chain seq x y z
N MET A 1 -58.44 22.51 -22.82
CA MET A 1 -58.07 21.45 -23.77
C MET A 1 -56.56 21.58 -24.01
N VAL A 2 -55.80 20.53 -23.70
CA VAL A 2 -54.34 20.33 -23.95
C VAL A 2 -53.41 21.25 -23.13
N SER A 3 -52.39 20.82 -22.40
CA SER A 3 -51.94 19.52 -21.90
C SER A 3 -50.88 19.88 -20.85
N LEU A 4 -51.16 19.64 -19.58
CA LEU A 4 -50.29 19.98 -18.44
C LEU A 4 -49.33 18.83 -18.08
N LEU A 5 -48.96 17.96 -19.04
CA LEU A 5 -48.47 16.61 -18.72
C LEU A 5 -47.19 16.13 -19.42
N LEU A 6 -46.38 16.97 -20.07
CA LEU A 6 -45.18 16.47 -20.80
C LEU A 6 -43.90 17.33 -20.69
N LEU A 7 -43.65 17.97 -19.54
CA LEU A 7 -42.31 18.54 -19.25
C LEU A 7 -41.61 17.88 -18.06
N SER A 8 -42.16 16.76 -17.56
CA SER A 8 -41.41 15.82 -16.74
C SER A 8 -40.36 15.11 -17.60
N THR A 9 -39.12 15.09 -17.10
CA THR A 9 -38.00 14.23 -17.51
C THR A 9 -37.02 14.74 -18.58
N VAL A 10 -36.48 15.95 -18.40
CA VAL A 10 -35.05 16.17 -18.68
C VAL A 10 -34.42 16.83 -17.45
N PHE A 11 -34.59 16.19 -16.29
CA PHE A 11 -33.59 16.28 -15.24
C PHE A 11 -32.41 15.50 -15.79
N LEU A 12 -31.55 16.19 -16.55
CA LEU A 12 -30.26 15.67 -16.96
C LEU A 12 -29.63 15.14 -15.68
N LEU A 13 -29.54 13.83 -15.62
CA LEU A 13 -28.74 13.08 -14.68
C LEU A 13 -27.31 13.59 -14.85
N SER A 14 -26.98 14.71 -14.21
CA SER A 14 -25.66 14.89 -13.64
C SER A 14 -25.60 13.86 -12.51
N VAL A 15 -25.45 12.60 -12.92
CA VAL A 15 -24.82 11.61 -12.08
C VAL A 15 -23.55 12.32 -11.67
N ASN A 16 -23.49 12.74 -10.41
CA ASN A 16 -22.23 12.99 -9.75
C ASN A 16 -21.48 11.66 -9.90
N LYS A 17 -20.78 11.50 -11.02
CA LYS A 17 -19.63 10.64 -11.08
C LYS A 17 -18.78 11.26 -9.99
N ALA A 18 -18.77 10.64 -8.82
CA ALA A 18 -17.77 10.93 -7.81
C ALA A 18 -16.46 10.73 -8.55
N ILE A 19 -15.93 11.82 -9.11
CA ILE A 19 -14.59 11.83 -9.62
C ILE A 19 -13.81 11.57 -8.36
N SER A 20 -13.19 10.40 -8.28
CA SER A 20 -12.19 10.11 -7.27
C SER A 20 -10.99 11.01 -7.51
N GLN A 21 -11.21 12.30 -7.24
CA GLN A 21 -10.22 13.33 -7.30
C GLN A 21 -9.41 13.16 -6.02
N CYS A 22 -8.29 12.48 -6.21
CA CYS A 22 -7.16 12.55 -5.30
C CYS A 22 -6.80 14.02 -5.04
N PRO A 23 -6.21 14.33 -3.86
CA PRO A 23 -6.31 15.64 -3.23
C PRO A 23 -6.13 16.85 -4.18
N PRO A 24 -6.81 17.98 -3.90
CA PRO A 24 -6.79 19.19 -4.72
C PRO A 24 -5.36 19.70 -5.05
N PRO A 25 -5.21 20.56 -6.08
CA PRO A 25 -4.36 20.34 -7.26
C PRO A 25 -2.84 20.50 -7.09
N SER A 26 -2.31 20.63 -5.87
CA SER A 26 -0.88 20.89 -5.64
C SER A 26 -0.12 19.72 -5.02
N GLY A 27 -0.79 18.62 -4.66
CA GLY A 27 -0.16 17.49 -3.99
C GLY A 27 0.10 16.31 -4.92
N ILE A 28 1.32 15.76 -4.87
CA ILE A 28 1.58 14.40 -5.36
C ILE A 28 0.73 13.40 -4.56
N TYR A 29 0.18 12.38 -5.23
CA TYR A 29 -0.70 11.40 -4.60
C TYR A 29 -0.36 9.98 -5.05
N LEU A 30 -0.79 9.01 -4.23
CA LEU A 30 -0.92 7.61 -4.62
C LEU A 30 -2.39 7.30 -4.89
N LYS A 31 -2.67 6.61 -5.99
CA LYS A 31 -4.01 6.15 -6.35
C LYS A 31 -3.97 4.68 -6.70
N TYR A 32 -4.90 3.93 -6.15
CA TYR A 32 -5.03 2.51 -6.42
C TYR A 32 -6.52 2.14 -6.39
N ASP A 33 -6.95 1.38 -7.40
CA ASP A 33 -8.34 0.94 -7.55
C ASP A 33 -9.37 2.07 -7.37
N GLY A 34 -9.08 3.22 -7.96
CA GLY A 34 -9.92 4.41 -7.88
C GLY A 34 -9.88 5.16 -6.54
N ASN A 35 -9.19 4.68 -5.52
CA ASN A 35 -9.06 5.33 -4.21
C ASN A 35 -7.69 6.00 -4.06
N CYS A 36 -7.63 7.03 -3.21
CA CYS A 36 -6.42 7.81 -2.99
C CYS A 36 -5.81 7.49 -1.64
N TYR A 37 -4.49 7.37 -1.61
CA TYR A 37 -3.71 6.94 -0.47
C TYR A 37 -2.69 8.00 -0.11
N SER A 38 -2.43 8.14 1.19
CA SER A 38 -1.47 9.11 1.71
C SER A 38 -0.03 8.62 1.57
N ASN A 39 0.91 9.51 1.83
CA ASN A 39 2.31 9.16 1.95
C ASN A 39 2.51 8.06 3.00
N GLY A 40 3.32 7.05 2.70
CA GLY A 40 3.62 5.96 3.61
C GLY A 40 2.69 4.75 3.50
N SER A 41 1.72 4.76 2.58
CA SER A 41 0.73 3.67 2.49
C SER A 41 1.32 2.32 2.07
N TYR A 42 0.70 1.25 2.56
CA TYR A 42 1.11 -0.13 2.34
C TYR A 42 0.29 -0.82 1.22
N PHE A 43 0.98 -1.58 0.39
CA PHE A 43 0.41 -2.31 -0.74
C PHE A 43 0.95 -3.74 -0.76
N TRP A 44 0.06 -4.69 -0.44
CA TRP A 44 0.37 -6.11 -0.58
C TRP A 44 0.52 -6.48 -2.06
N ASP A 45 1.58 -7.20 -2.43
CA ASP A 45 1.91 -7.58 -3.81
C ASP A 45 0.74 -8.22 -4.58
N ASN A 46 -0.07 -9.05 -3.92
CA ASN A 46 -1.24 -9.68 -4.54
C ASN A 46 -2.32 -8.68 -4.97
N ASN A 47 -2.42 -7.51 -4.32
CA ASN A 47 -3.38 -6.48 -4.69
C ASN A 47 -2.97 -5.78 -5.99
N ILE A 48 -1.67 -5.54 -6.15
CA ILE A 48 -1.16 -4.76 -7.29
C ILE A 48 -0.89 -5.61 -8.54
N LYS A 49 -1.50 -6.81 -8.56
CA LYS A 49 -1.39 -7.81 -9.60
C LYS A 49 -2.76 -8.03 -10.27
N PRO A 50 -3.01 -7.46 -11.46
CA PRO A 50 -2.22 -6.47 -12.19
C PRO A 50 -2.60 -5.02 -11.91
N THR A 51 -3.45 -4.75 -10.91
CA THR A 51 -4.01 -3.42 -10.68
C THR A 51 -2.90 -2.43 -10.28
N PRO A 52 -2.62 -1.39 -11.07
CA PRO A 52 -1.50 -0.51 -10.78
C PRO A 52 -1.73 0.40 -9.58
N ILE A 53 -0.64 0.70 -8.89
CA ILE A 53 -0.52 1.91 -8.07
C ILE A 53 -0.08 3.03 -9.00
N GLU A 54 -0.92 4.05 -9.14
CA GLU A 54 -0.59 5.29 -9.82
C GLU A 54 0.00 6.28 -8.81
N CYS A 55 1.14 6.86 -9.17
CA CYS A 55 1.66 8.07 -8.58
C CYS A 55 1.37 9.21 -9.55
N GLY A 56 0.62 10.22 -9.12
CA GLY A 56 0.20 11.32 -9.97
C GLY A 56 0.44 12.68 -9.35
N LEU A 57 0.61 13.68 -10.20
CA LEU A 57 0.70 15.09 -9.84
C LEU A 57 -0.27 15.90 -10.72
N PRO A 58 -1.43 16.32 -10.17
CA PRO A 58 -2.44 17.06 -10.92
C PRO A 58 -1.89 18.37 -11.50
N GLY A 59 -2.31 18.73 -12.72
CA GLY A 59 -1.98 20.02 -13.33
C GLY A 59 -0.52 20.21 -13.77
N ALA A 60 0.35 19.21 -13.55
CA ALA A 60 1.73 19.22 -14.01
C ALA A 60 1.91 18.42 -15.32
N THR A 61 2.95 18.78 -16.08
CA THR A 61 3.46 18.00 -17.20
C THR A 61 4.69 17.22 -16.74
N MET A 62 4.84 15.98 -17.20
CA MET A 62 5.96 15.13 -16.82
C MET A 62 7.20 15.44 -17.65
N ASP A 63 8.32 15.69 -16.99
CA ASP A 63 9.62 15.86 -17.65
C ASP A 63 10.44 14.56 -17.58
N ASP A 64 10.70 14.06 -16.37
CA ASP A 64 11.59 12.91 -16.12
C ASP A 64 11.21 12.11 -14.85
N GLY A 65 9.94 12.16 -14.46
CA GLY A 65 9.41 11.51 -13.26
C GLY A 65 9.93 10.08 -13.03
N GLN A 66 9.98 9.64 -11.77
CA GLN A 66 10.68 8.40 -11.43
C GLN A 66 10.06 7.62 -10.28
N TRP A 67 10.05 6.29 -10.40
CA TRP A 67 9.93 5.37 -9.27
C TRP A 67 11.31 4.80 -8.90
N ILE A 68 11.66 4.82 -7.62
CA ILE A 68 12.85 4.16 -7.08
C ILE A 68 12.40 3.22 -5.97
N GLY A 69 12.70 1.93 -6.12
CA GLY A 69 12.43 0.90 -5.13
C GLY A 69 13.69 0.41 -4.41
N PRO A 70 13.56 -0.65 -3.59
CA PRO A 70 14.69 -1.25 -2.87
C PRO A 70 15.77 -1.82 -3.81
N ASN A 71 15.38 -2.29 -5.00
CA ASN A 71 16.30 -2.72 -6.06
C ASN A 71 16.69 -1.61 -7.04
N GLY A 72 16.62 -0.35 -6.62
CA GLY A 72 16.95 0.82 -7.44
C GLY A 72 15.80 1.32 -8.31
N THR A 73 16.14 2.08 -9.35
CA THR A 73 15.17 2.71 -10.26
C THR A 73 14.29 1.67 -10.96
N VAL A 74 12.99 1.94 -11.03
CA VAL A 74 12.04 1.19 -11.87
C VAL A 74 11.80 2.03 -13.13
N PRO A 75 12.36 1.63 -14.31
CA PRO A 75 12.25 2.43 -15.53
C PRO A 75 10.79 2.49 -16.02
N CYS A 76 10.35 3.67 -16.44
CA CYS A 76 8.98 3.94 -16.92
C CYS A 76 9.05 4.61 -18.31
N PRO A 77 8.63 3.96 -19.41
CA PRO A 77 8.13 2.59 -19.47
C PRO A 77 9.27 1.57 -19.28
N GLY A 78 8.95 0.42 -18.67
CA GLY A 78 9.92 -0.65 -18.47
C GLY A 78 9.62 -1.51 -17.25
N SER A 79 10.62 -2.24 -16.80
CA SER A 79 10.53 -3.05 -15.59
C SER A 79 11.85 -3.11 -14.85
N ASN A 80 11.77 -3.34 -13.55
CA ASN A 80 12.89 -3.77 -12.74
C ASN A 80 12.45 -5.01 -11.96
N SER A 81 13.18 -6.11 -12.11
CA SER A 81 12.76 -7.43 -11.65
C SER A 81 11.40 -7.81 -12.26
N ASN A 82 10.38 -7.98 -11.43
CA ASN A 82 9.03 -8.34 -11.85
C ASN A 82 8.01 -7.22 -11.59
N LEU A 83 8.47 -5.99 -11.35
CA LEU A 83 7.63 -4.82 -11.22
C LEU A 83 7.70 -4.03 -12.53
N ASN A 84 6.56 -3.86 -13.18
CA ASN A 84 6.44 -3.11 -14.41
C ASN A 84 6.02 -1.68 -14.10
N CYS A 85 6.61 -0.73 -14.81
CA CYS A 85 6.19 0.66 -14.76
C CYS A 85 5.75 1.17 -16.13
N ASN A 86 4.69 1.98 -16.13
CA ASN A 86 4.19 2.68 -17.31
C ASN A 86 3.99 4.16 -17.02
N VAL A 87 4.16 4.97 -18.05
CA VAL A 87 3.76 6.39 -18.06
C VAL A 87 2.25 6.47 -18.26
N GLY A 88 1.57 7.28 -17.45
CA GLY A 88 0.14 7.50 -17.59
C GLY A 88 -0.20 8.35 -18.82
N LEU A 89 -1.43 8.19 -19.32
CA LEU A 89 -1.86 8.80 -20.58
C LEU A 89 -2.17 10.31 -20.47
N SER A 90 -2.27 10.85 -19.25
CA SER A 90 -2.69 12.22 -19.00
C SER A 90 -1.91 12.85 -17.84
N GLY A 91 -1.32 14.01 -18.07
CA GLY A 91 -0.58 14.75 -17.04
C GLY A 91 0.67 14.02 -16.53
N ALA A 92 1.29 14.55 -15.48
CA ALA A 92 2.38 13.89 -14.78
C ALA A 92 1.86 12.71 -13.95
N SER A 93 1.97 11.49 -14.50
CA SER A 93 1.62 10.26 -13.78
C SER A 93 2.47 9.07 -14.21
N LEU A 94 2.83 8.25 -13.23
CA LEU A 94 3.57 7.00 -13.39
C LEU A 94 2.85 5.89 -12.62
N SER A 95 2.81 4.70 -13.18
CA SER A 95 2.11 3.58 -12.58
C SER A 95 3.01 2.36 -12.43
N VAL A 96 2.99 1.72 -11.27
CA VAL A 96 3.70 0.47 -11.01
C VAL A 96 2.73 -0.66 -10.71
N HIS A 97 2.99 -1.84 -11.28
CA HIS A 97 2.18 -3.04 -11.06
C HIS A 97 3.01 -4.30 -11.25
N ILE A 98 2.48 -5.42 -10.75
CA ILE A 98 3.01 -6.75 -11.04
C ILE A 98 2.23 -7.31 -12.23
N PRO A 99 2.88 -7.76 -13.32
CA PRO A 99 2.17 -8.27 -14.49
C PRO A 99 1.32 -9.50 -14.14
N ALA A 100 0.13 -9.59 -14.75
CA ALA A 100 -0.81 -10.70 -14.57
C ALA A 100 -0.31 -11.99 -15.26
N THR A 101 0.72 -12.61 -14.70
CA THR A 101 1.18 -13.95 -15.08
C THR A 101 1.08 -14.88 -13.87
N PHE A 102 0.74 -16.15 -14.11
CA PHE A 102 0.17 -17.06 -13.10
C PHE A 102 1.07 -17.43 -11.91
N GLN A 103 2.30 -16.93 -11.81
CA GLN A 103 3.22 -17.29 -10.71
C GLN A 103 4.11 -16.13 -10.24
N VAL A 104 3.84 -14.91 -10.69
CA VAL A 104 4.68 -13.77 -10.32
C VAL A 104 4.16 -13.14 -9.03
N TYR A 105 4.91 -13.31 -7.95
CA TYR A 105 4.89 -12.51 -6.73
C TYR A 105 6.06 -11.54 -6.75
N LEU A 106 6.01 -10.47 -5.97
CA LEU A 106 7.13 -9.53 -5.83
C LEU A 106 8.41 -10.29 -5.47
N GLN A 107 9.47 -10.12 -6.25
CA GLN A 107 10.74 -10.79 -5.93
C GLN A 107 11.35 -10.17 -4.66
N PRO A 108 12.14 -10.93 -3.87
CA PRO A 108 12.73 -10.41 -2.63
C PRO A 108 13.46 -9.07 -2.77
N PRO A 109 14.22 -8.79 -3.85
CA PRO A 109 14.87 -7.49 -4.02
C PRO A 109 13.89 -6.32 -4.18
N GLY A 110 12.66 -6.58 -4.62
CA GLY A 110 11.61 -5.57 -4.76
C GLY A 110 10.78 -5.35 -3.49
N ASP A 111 10.98 -6.12 -2.42
CA ASP A 111 10.18 -6.01 -1.21
C ASP A 111 10.62 -4.80 -0.37
N GLY A 112 9.72 -3.84 -0.17
CA GLY A 112 9.92 -2.75 0.78
C GLY A 112 9.46 -1.38 0.30
N TRP A 113 10.21 -0.35 0.68
CA TRP A 113 9.85 1.05 0.43
C TRP A 113 10.23 1.52 -0.96
N TYR A 114 9.26 2.12 -1.62
CA TYR A 114 9.39 2.81 -2.89
C TYR A 114 9.17 4.29 -2.69
N LYS A 115 9.90 5.10 -3.44
CA LYS A 115 9.68 6.54 -3.59
C LYS A 115 9.29 6.85 -5.03
N CYS A 116 8.25 7.65 -5.20
CA CYS A 116 7.88 8.24 -6.48
C CYS A 116 8.19 9.73 -6.45
N CYS A 117 8.77 10.23 -7.55
CA CYS A 117 9.14 11.62 -7.73
C CYS A 117 8.49 12.19 -8.99
N LEU A 118 7.78 13.32 -8.84
CA LEU A 118 7.13 14.05 -9.93
C LEU A 118 7.22 15.57 -9.73
N PRO A 119 7.29 16.36 -10.82
CA PRO A 119 7.27 15.92 -12.23
C PRO A 119 8.64 15.49 -12.78
N THR A 120 9.71 15.71 -12.01
CA THR A 120 11.10 15.41 -12.33
C THR A 120 11.62 14.19 -11.55
N ASN A 121 12.83 13.74 -11.87
CA ASN A 121 13.43 12.58 -11.22
C ASN A 121 13.79 12.85 -9.75
N CYS A 122 14.09 11.78 -9.00
CA CYS A 122 14.37 11.87 -7.57
C CYS A 122 15.71 12.52 -7.18
N SER A 123 16.50 12.98 -8.14
CA SER A 123 17.74 13.73 -7.87
C SER A 123 17.50 15.23 -7.82
N ASP A 124 16.37 15.71 -8.36
CA ASP A 124 15.96 17.11 -8.24
C ASP A 124 15.47 17.38 -6.80
N PRO A 125 16.12 18.29 -6.04
CA PRO A 125 15.71 18.60 -4.68
C PRO A 125 14.34 19.30 -4.59
N ASN A 126 13.81 19.81 -5.70
CA ASN A 126 12.53 20.50 -5.75
C ASN A 126 11.39 19.62 -6.26
N THR A 127 11.65 18.35 -6.61
CA THR A 127 10.60 17.41 -7.01
C THR A 127 9.68 17.09 -5.84
N ASN A 128 8.40 16.86 -6.11
CA ASN A 128 7.50 16.29 -5.12
C ASN A 128 7.83 14.82 -4.92
N ILE A 129 7.72 14.33 -3.69
CA ILE A 129 8.05 12.94 -3.32
C ILE A 129 6.88 12.33 -2.55
N ILE A 130 6.54 11.10 -2.89
CA ILE A 130 5.63 10.27 -2.10
C ILE A 130 6.18 8.85 -1.95
N PHE A 131 5.98 8.25 -0.79
CA PHE A 131 6.44 6.91 -0.46
C PHE A 131 5.29 5.92 -0.41
N ALA A 132 5.56 4.70 -0.89
CA ALA A 132 4.68 3.55 -0.79
C ALA A 132 5.49 2.35 -0.31
N ASN A 133 4.95 1.53 0.57
CA ASN A 133 5.55 0.23 0.89
C ASN A 133 4.87 -0.85 0.05
N ILE A 134 5.61 -1.50 -0.84
CA ILE A 134 5.13 -2.63 -1.63
C ILE A 134 5.85 -3.87 -1.12
N PHE A 135 5.09 -4.80 -0.52
CA PHE A 135 5.66 -5.93 0.20
C PHE A 135 5.10 -7.26 -0.27
N ARG A 136 5.91 -8.32 -0.12
CA ARG A 136 5.58 -9.68 -0.50
C ARG A 136 4.91 -10.41 0.66
N PHE A 137 3.82 -11.12 0.38
CA PHE A 137 3.10 -11.94 1.35
C PHE A 137 2.58 -11.15 2.56
N ALA A 138 3.36 -11.01 3.62
CA ALA A 138 2.94 -10.40 4.88
C ALA A 138 4.08 -9.64 5.55
N GLN A 139 3.74 -8.56 6.24
CA GLN A 139 4.69 -7.72 6.96
C GLN A 139 4.17 -7.38 8.35
N ILE A 140 5.09 -7.10 9.27
CA ILE A 140 4.75 -6.50 10.55
C ILE A 140 4.60 -4.99 10.36
N LEU A 141 3.40 -4.49 10.65
CA LEU A 141 3.10 -3.06 10.63
C LEU A 141 3.65 -2.38 11.88
N SER A 142 3.41 -2.96 13.05
CA SER A 142 3.81 -2.36 14.32
C SER A 142 3.98 -3.38 15.44
N PHE A 143 4.77 -2.97 16.43
CA PHE A 143 4.86 -3.63 17.72
C PHE A 143 4.57 -2.62 18.82
N THR A 144 3.85 -3.05 19.85
CA THR A 144 3.68 -2.29 21.07
C THR A 144 3.96 -3.17 22.27
N VAL A 145 4.69 -2.63 23.23
CA VAL A 145 4.97 -3.29 24.51
C VAL A 145 4.13 -2.61 25.57
N THR A 146 3.39 -3.39 26.35
CA THR A 146 2.60 -2.90 27.47
C THR A 146 2.94 -3.68 28.73
N GLY A 147 2.74 -3.07 29.90
CA GLY A 147 2.96 -3.72 31.19
C GLY A 147 4.42 -3.85 31.63
N LEU A 148 5.40 -3.45 30.81
CA LEU A 148 6.80 -3.42 31.23
C LEU A 148 7.00 -2.34 32.31
N SER A 149 7.45 -2.74 33.50
CA SER A 149 7.75 -1.82 34.60
C SER A 149 8.91 -0.90 34.22
N SER A 150 8.81 0.39 34.56
CA SER A 150 9.93 1.32 34.49
C SER A 150 10.98 1.04 35.57
N ASP A 151 10.57 0.48 36.71
CA ASP A 151 11.47 -0.02 37.74
C ASP A 151 11.97 -1.41 37.34
N MET A 152 13.21 -1.45 36.84
CA MET A 152 13.90 -2.66 36.40
C MET A 152 14.51 -3.49 37.55
N THR A 153 14.34 -3.06 38.81
CA THR A 153 14.91 -3.76 39.98
C THR A 153 13.94 -4.81 40.56
N VAL A 154 12.66 -4.75 40.22
CA VAL A 154 11.64 -5.69 40.66
C VAL A 154 11.65 -6.92 39.76
N TYR A 155 11.77 -8.12 40.35
CA TYR A 155 11.73 -9.38 39.61
C TYR A 155 10.65 -10.32 40.19
N PRO A 156 9.95 -11.10 39.34
CA PRO A 156 10.08 -11.16 37.88
C PRO A 156 9.43 -9.96 37.16
N GLN A 157 9.98 -9.61 35.99
CA GLN A 157 9.40 -8.64 35.09
C GLN A 157 8.40 -9.32 34.15
N GLU A 158 7.20 -8.77 34.04
CA GLU A 158 6.18 -9.21 33.10
C GLU A 158 5.90 -8.09 32.10
N TYR A 159 5.71 -8.46 30.83
CA TYR A 159 5.29 -7.53 29.78
C TYR A 159 4.47 -8.27 28.73
N LYS A 160 3.64 -7.51 28.02
CA LYS A 160 2.85 -7.99 26.89
C LYS A 160 3.35 -7.34 25.62
N LEU A 161 3.80 -8.15 24.67
CA LEU A 161 4.09 -7.72 23.31
C LEU A 161 2.85 -7.91 22.44
N ILE A 162 2.43 -6.84 21.78
CA ILE A 162 1.34 -6.86 20.80
C ILE A 162 1.97 -6.58 19.43
N CYS A 163 1.65 -7.41 18.45
CA CYS A 163 2.12 -7.28 17.08
C CYS A 163 0.93 -7.07 16.15
N THR A 164 1.04 -6.09 15.26
CA THR A 164 0.08 -5.92 14.16
C THR A 164 0.73 -6.39 12.88
N LYS A 165 0.12 -7.38 12.23
CA LYS A 165 0.53 -7.91 10.92
C LYS A 165 -0.45 -7.46 9.84
N ILE A 166 0.05 -7.25 8.64
CA ILE A 166 -0.72 -6.96 7.42
C ILE A 166 -0.37 -7.96 6.31
N GLY A 167 -1.23 -8.07 5.29
CA GLY A 167 -1.02 -8.95 4.13
C GLY A 167 -1.62 -10.35 4.27
N HIS A 168 -0.99 -11.34 3.62
CA HIS A 168 -1.46 -12.70 3.38
C HIS A 168 -1.98 -13.43 4.63
N GLY A 169 -3.20 -13.96 4.54
CA GLY A 169 -3.91 -14.52 5.69
C GLY A 169 -3.31 -15.79 6.30
N TYR A 170 -2.42 -16.48 5.58
CA TYR A 170 -1.75 -17.68 6.04
C TYR A 170 -0.26 -17.44 6.29
N TYR A 171 0.21 -17.70 7.50
CA TYR A 171 1.56 -17.35 7.93
C TYR A 171 2.06 -18.23 9.08
N GLY A 172 3.34 -18.11 9.41
CA GLY A 172 3.90 -18.54 10.68
C GLY A 172 4.45 -17.33 11.42
N ILE A 173 4.46 -17.39 12.74
CA ILE A 173 5.08 -16.39 13.60
C ILE A 173 6.08 -17.08 14.53
N SER A 174 7.27 -16.51 14.62
CA SER A 174 8.25 -16.93 15.62
C SER A 174 8.87 -15.70 16.27
N MET A 175 9.10 -15.79 17.58
CA MET A 175 9.79 -14.79 18.37
C MET A 175 10.93 -15.47 19.11
N ARG A 176 12.11 -14.87 19.04
CA ARG A 176 13.33 -15.35 19.69
C ARG A 176 14.10 -14.20 20.30
N ILE A 177 14.75 -14.44 21.42
CA ILE A 177 15.76 -13.55 22.00
C ILE A 177 17.09 -14.29 21.93
N GLY A 178 18.02 -13.81 21.11
CA GLY A 178 19.23 -14.55 20.77
C GLY A 178 18.87 -15.93 20.22
N ASN A 179 19.33 -16.98 20.90
CA ASN A 179 19.08 -18.38 20.53
C ASN A 179 17.88 -19.01 21.23
N THR A 180 17.21 -18.29 22.13
CA THR A 180 16.06 -18.80 22.88
C THR A 180 14.76 -18.46 22.17
N THR A 181 14.02 -19.48 21.74
CA THR A 181 12.68 -19.33 21.17
C THR A 181 11.67 -19.05 22.29
N LEU A 182 10.97 -17.92 22.18
CA LEU A 182 9.90 -17.53 23.11
C LEU A 182 8.54 -18.04 22.65
N ALA A 183 8.29 -17.94 21.34
CA ALA A 183 7.05 -18.40 20.71
C ALA A 183 7.37 -18.85 19.29
N SER A 184 6.69 -19.91 18.83
CA SER A 184 6.80 -20.40 17.46
C SER A 184 5.51 -21.10 17.07
N TYR A 185 4.69 -20.43 16.28
CA TYR A 185 3.44 -20.95 15.76
C TYR A 185 3.52 -21.04 14.24
N THR A 186 3.14 -22.19 13.71
CA THR A 186 3.00 -22.44 12.27
C THR A 186 1.50 -22.56 11.94
N TYR A 187 1.15 -22.47 10.66
CA TYR A 187 -0.24 -22.60 10.20
C TYR A 187 -1.21 -21.57 10.84
N CYS A 188 -0.75 -20.34 11.07
CA CYS A 188 -1.63 -19.24 11.43
C CYS A 188 -2.57 -18.94 10.26
N ILE A 189 -3.86 -18.79 10.52
CA ILE A 189 -4.87 -18.46 9.52
C ILE A 189 -5.75 -17.35 10.09
N ASP A 190 -5.73 -16.18 9.44
CA ASP A 190 -6.60 -15.08 9.82
C ASP A 190 -8.07 -15.52 9.81
N LYS A 191 -8.84 -15.13 10.84
CA LYS A 191 -10.28 -15.42 11.03
C LYS A 191 -10.66 -16.87 11.36
N LEU A 192 -9.71 -17.81 11.43
CA LEU A 192 -10.02 -19.17 11.86
C LEU A 192 -9.93 -19.27 13.39
N ILE A 193 -11.06 -19.60 14.04
CA ILE A 193 -11.14 -19.75 15.50
C ILE A 193 -10.18 -20.83 16.03
N CYS A 194 -9.98 -21.90 15.26
CA CYS A 194 -9.06 -22.99 15.60
C CYS A 194 -7.60 -22.71 15.18
N SER A 195 -7.28 -21.47 14.76
CA SER A 195 -5.89 -21.13 14.44
C SER A 195 -5.03 -21.23 15.69
N PRO A 196 -3.82 -21.80 15.62
CA PRO A 196 -2.90 -21.87 16.76
C PRO A 196 -2.38 -20.49 17.19
N CYS A 197 -2.72 -19.43 16.44
CA CYS A 197 -2.23 -18.08 16.62
C CYS A 197 -3.36 -17.21 17.21
N PRO A 198 -3.30 -16.85 18.50
CA PRO A 198 -4.30 -16.00 19.11
C PRO A 198 -4.18 -14.59 18.52
N GLY A 199 -5.19 -14.15 17.78
CA GLY A 199 -5.20 -12.85 17.13
C GLY A 199 -6.61 -12.35 16.88
N SER A 200 -6.73 -11.04 16.68
CA SER A 200 -7.98 -10.40 16.27
C SER A 200 -7.73 -9.61 14.99
N VAL A 201 -8.62 -9.74 14.02
CA VAL A 201 -8.54 -8.95 12.79
C VAL A 201 -8.96 -7.51 13.14
N LEU A 202 -8.01 -6.58 13.09
CA LEU A 202 -8.25 -5.18 13.44
C LEU A 202 -8.92 -4.42 12.28
N VAL A 203 -8.43 -4.60 11.07
CA VAL A 203 -8.92 -3.94 9.85
C VAL A 203 -8.76 -4.91 8.69
N SER A 204 -9.75 -4.99 7.79
CA SER A 204 -9.67 -5.81 6.57
C SER A 204 -9.18 -5.03 5.35
N SER A 205 -9.02 -3.70 5.46
CA SER A 205 -8.34 -2.94 4.42
C SER A 205 -6.88 -3.38 4.37
N THR A 206 -6.49 -3.82 3.19
CA THR A 206 -5.14 -4.27 2.86
C THR A 206 -4.16 -3.11 2.70
N HIS A 207 -4.71 -1.89 2.63
CA HIS A 207 -3.99 -0.63 2.61
C HIS A 207 -4.16 0.05 3.96
N THR A 208 -3.02 0.34 4.59
CA THR A 208 -2.94 1.05 5.86
C THR A 208 -2.04 2.27 5.68
N VAL A 209 -2.22 3.27 6.54
CA VAL A 209 -1.43 4.50 6.62
C VAL A 209 -0.55 4.43 7.85
#